data_AF-A0A354B108-F1
#
_entry.id   AF-A0A354B108-F1
#
_cell.length_a   1.000
_cell.length_b   1.000
_cell.length_c   1.000
_cell.angle_alpha   90.00
_cell.angle_beta   90.00
_cell.angle_gamma   90.00
#
_symmetry.space_group_name_H-M   'P 1'
#
loop_
_entity.id
_entity.type
_entity.pdbx_description
1 polymer ?
#
loop_
_entity_poly.entity_id
_entity_poly.type
_entity_poly.pdbx_seq_one_letter_code
_entity_poly.pdbx_strand_id
1 'polypeptide(L)'
;MSVAEPTTLGLIAPHGGSLVNLMVPAAEQQAVKASASRMLECSDRQACDVELLVVGGFSPLRGFMHQQDYEAVVQGNRTTSGLLFGLPIVFDSDDATIVVGDRLLLTYRGQELAVLNVESIWEPDKAKEAQGCYGTTSIEHPAVRMISGERGRFYIGGQLQGLELPQRVFPCKTPAEVRATLPEGESVVAFQCRNPIHRAHYELFTRALHASNVSEAGVVLVHPTCGPTQD
;
A
#
# COMPACT_ATOMS: atom_id res chain seq x y z
N MET A 1 3.36 25.70 21.92
CA MET A 1 4.47 24.76 22.17
C MET A 1 3.96 23.37 21.85
N SER A 2 4.32 22.85 20.67
CA SER A 2 3.93 21.51 20.22
C SER A 2 4.81 20.51 20.97
N VAL A 3 4.17 19.57 21.66
CA VAL A 3 4.84 18.44 22.31
C VAL A 3 5.29 17.52 21.18
N ALA A 4 6.60 17.41 20.98
CA ALA A 4 7.16 16.43 20.05
C ALA A 4 6.82 15.02 20.57
N GLU A 5 6.18 14.21 19.73
CA GLU A 5 6.02 12.78 20.01
C GLU A 5 7.39 12.11 20.15
N PRO A 6 7.53 11.09 21.02
CA PRO A 6 8.81 10.48 21.32
C PRO A 6 9.40 9.86 20.05
N THR A 7 10.60 10.29 19.68
CA THR A 7 11.43 9.65 18.66
C THR A 7 11.57 8.16 18.97
N THR A 8 10.99 7.33 18.12
CA THR A 8 10.87 5.87 18.24
C THR A 8 12.24 5.18 18.27
N LEU A 9 12.57 4.50 19.37
CA LEU A 9 13.45 3.31 19.52
C LEU A 9 14.70 3.20 18.59
N GLY A 10 15.32 4.30 18.18
CA GLY A 10 16.41 4.29 17.18
C GLY A 10 16.04 3.74 15.78
N LEU A 11 14.75 3.55 15.47
CA LEU A 11 14.29 3.04 14.18
C LEU A 11 14.10 4.18 13.16
N ILE A 12 14.29 3.88 11.87
CA ILE A 12 14.02 4.85 10.78
C ILE A 12 12.56 5.35 10.84
N ALA A 13 12.39 6.65 10.67
CA ALA A 13 11.06 7.27 10.63
C ALA A 13 10.21 6.66 9.48
N PRO A 14 8.89 6.51 9.68
CA PRO A 14 7.98 6.19 8.59
C PRO A 14 8.09 7.19 7.44
N HIS A 15 7.78 6.75 6.22
CA HIS A 15 7.78 7.63 5.07
C HIS A 15 6.73 8.74 5.24
N GLY A 16 7.13 10.00 5.02
CA GLY A 16 6.31 11.18 5.35
C GLY A 16 6.33 11.60 6.83
N GLY A 17 7.13 10.94 7.68
CA GLY A 17 7.41 11.34 9.06
C GLY A 17 6.58 10.62 10.12
N SER A 18 5.41 10.10 9.79
CA SER A 18 4.54 9.35 10.72
C SER A 18 3.89 8.14 10.05
N LEU A 19 3.61 7.11 10.85
CA LEU A 19 2.92 5.91 10.39
C LEU A 19 1.41 6.20 10.37
N VAL A 20 0.78 6.10 9.21
CA VAL A 20 -0.63 6.39 9.04
C VAL A 20 -1.44 5.11 9.25
N ASN A 21 -2.07 4.97 10.40
CA ASN A 21 -3.02 3.89 10.68
C ASN A 21 -4.45 4.39 10.43
N LEU A 22 -5.18 3.74 9.52
CA LEU A 22 -6.56 4.11 9.15
C LEU A 22 -7.61 3.17 9.75
N MET A 23 -7.22 2.22 10.61
CA MET A 23 -8.16 1.37 11.33
C MET A 23 -9.07 2.22 12.22
N VAL A 24 -10.37 2.07 12.02
CA VAL A 24 -11.40 2.72 12.83
C VAL A 24 -11.49 1.99 14.18
N PRO A 25 -11.59 2.72 15.31
CA PRO A 25 -11.85 2.12 16.61
C PRO A 25 -13.12 1.26 16.61
N ALA A 26 -13.08 0.10 17.27
CA ALA A 26 -14.20 -0.87 17.25
C ALA A 26 -15.57 -0.26 17.62
N ALA A 27 -15.60 0.74 18.51
CA ALA A 27 -16.82 1.43 18.91
C ALA A 27 -17.47 2.27 17.79
N GLU A 28 -16.69 2.68 16.79
CA GLU A 28 -17.13 3.56 15.68
C GLU A 28 -17.37 2.78 14.38
N GLN A 29 -16.88 1.55 14.27
CA GLN A 29 -16.94 0.76 13.03
C GLN A 29 -18.36 0.58 12.52
N GLN A 30 -19.33 0.29 13.39
CA GLN A 30 -20.72 0.11 12.97
C GLN A 30 -21.32 1.39 12.37
N ALA A 31 -20.97 2.57 12.90
CA ALA A 31 -21.42 3.85 12.39
C ALA A 31 -20.76 4.17 11.03
N VAL A 32 -19.45 3.91 10.91
CA VAL A 32 -18.73 4.08 9.64
C VAL A 32 -19.31 3.14 8.57
N LYS A 33 -19.53 1.87 8.89
CA LYS A 33 -20.17 0.91 7.98
C LYS A 33 -21.56 1.37 7.55
N ALA A 34 -22.41 1.79 8.49
CA ALA A 34 -23.78 2.23 8.20
C ALA A 34 -23.85 3.51 7.34
N SER A 35 -22.76 4.27 7.25
CA SER A 35 -22.67 5.46 6.41
C SER A 35 -22.41 5.16 4.93
N ALA A 36 -22.07 3.92 4.58
CA ALA A 36 -21.86 3.53 3.19
C ALA A 36 -23.21 3.43 2.45
N SER A 37 -23.29 4.02 1.27
CA SER A 37 -24.47 4.01 0.41
C SER A 37 -24.48 2.83 -0.57
N ARG A 38 -23.30 2.26 -0.84
CA ARG A 38 -23.10 1.19 -1.83
C ARG A 38 -22.02 0.22 -1.35
N MET A 39 -22.04 -0.99 -1.88
CA MET A 39 -21.05 -2.03 -1.60
C MET A 39 -20.34 -2.41 -2.91
N LEU A 40 -19.02 -2.57 -2.86
CA LEU A 40 -18.20 -3.05 -3.98
C LEU A 40 -17.28 -4.17 -3.51
N GLU A 41 -17.29 -5.28 -4.25
CA GLU A 41 -16.36 -6.37 -4.02
C GLU A 41 -15.00 -6.06 -4.64
N CYS A 42 -13.96 -6.12 -3.81
CA CYS A 42 -12.58 -5.91 -4.22
C CYS A 42 -12.05 -7.11 -5.00
N SER A 43 -11.22 -6.84 -6.00
CA SER A 43 -10.29 -7.85 -6.51
C SER A 43 -9.22 -8.21 -5.47
N ASP A 44 -8.51 -9.33 -5.68
CA ASP A 44 -7.38 -9.74 -4.82
C ASP A 44 -6.31 -8.62 -4.70
N ARG A 45 -6.07 -7.85 -5.79
CA ARG A 45 -5.14 -6.72 -5.82
C ARG A 45 -5.66 -5.55 -4.99
N GLN A 46 -6.91 -5.17 -5.19
CA GLN A 46 -7.54 -4.08 -4.42
C GLN A 46 -7.57 -4.40 -2.93
N ALA A 47 -7.84 -5.66 -2.54
CA ALA A 47 -7.79 -6.08 -1.14
C ALA A 47 -6.38 -5.95 -0.53
N CYS A 48 -5.32 -6.26 -1.29
CA CYS A 48 -3.94 -6.01 -0.86
C CYS A 48 -3.65 -4.50 -0.69
N ASP A 49 -4.10 -3.66 -1.62
CA ASP A 49 -3.87 -2.21 -1.52
C ASP A 49 -4.66 -1.60 -0.35
N VAL A 50 -5.90 -2.03 -0.14
CA VAL A 50 -6.71 -1.66 1.04
C VAL A 50 -5.98 -2.05 2.33
N GLU A 51 -5.49 -3.29 2.43
CA GLU A 51 -4.75 -3.75 3.61
C GLU A 51 -3.53 -2.85 3.89
N LEU A 52 -2.69 -2.58 2.88
CA LEU A 52 -1.48 -1.77 3.03
C LEU A 52 -1.78 -0.29 3.32
N LEU A 53 -2.85 0.28 2.76
CA LEU A 53 -3.33 1.61 3.13
C LEU A 53 -3.75 1.65 4.60
N VAL A 54 -4.57 0.68 5.01
CA VAL A 54 -5.20 0.66 6.33
C VAL A 54 -4.18 0.49 7.46
N VAL A 55 -3.17 -0.38 7.27
CA VAL A 55 -2.14 -0.64 8.29
C VAL A 55 -0.93 0.31 8.21
N GLY A 56 -0.94 1.25 7.26
CA GLY A 56 0.11 2.24 7.09
C GLY A 56 1.34 1.79 6.31
N GLY A 57 1.26 0.66 5.60
CA GLY A 57 2.29 0.20 4.67
C GLY A 57 2.55 1.20 3.52
N PHE A 58 1.54 2.00 3.16
CA PHE A 58 1.64 3.08 2.18
C PHE A 58 1.66 4.50 2.78
N SER A 59 2.10 4.65 4.03
CA SER A 59 2.32 5.98 4.61
C SER A 59 3.15 6.86 3.64
N PRO A 60 2.77 8.13 3.40
CA PRO A 60 1.80 8.92 4.16
C PRO A 60 0.35 8.89 3.63
N LEU A 61 0.03 8.01 2.68
CA LEU A 61 -1.30 7.98 2.07
C LEU A 61 -2.39 7.72 3.12
N ARG A 62 -3.52 8.43 2.98
CA ARG A 62 -4.72 8.30 3.83
C ARG A 62 -5.88 7.62 3.12
N GLY A 63 -5.60 7.01 1.98
CA GLY A 63 -6.55 6.38 1.09
C GLY A 63 -5.98 6.29 -0.33
N PHE A 64 -6.83 6.01 -1.30
CA PHE A 64 -6.43 5.94 -2.71
C PHE A 64 -6.10 7.34 -3.24
N MET A 65 -5.07 7.43 -4.09
CA MET A 65 -4.58 8.70 -4.62
C MET A 65 -5.68 9.42 -5.41
N HIS A 66 -5.80 10.73 -5.23
CA HIS A 66 -6.56 11.59 -6.15
C HIS A 66 -5.82 11.73 -7.48
N GLN A 67 -6.52 12.20 -8.50
CA GLN A 67 -5.98 12.37 -9.85
C GLN A 67 -4.65 13.15 -9.87
N GLN A 68 -4.52 14.21 -9.06
CA GLN A 68 -3.31 15.05 -9.05
C GLN A 68 -2.08 14.30 -8.51
N ASP A 69 -2.23 13.54 -7.42
CA ASP A 69 -1.15 12.71 -6.88
C ASP A 69 -0.80 11.56 -7.82
N TYR A 70 -1.83 10.93 -8.41
CA TYR A 70 -1.66 9.93 -9.45
C TYR A 70 -0.82 10.47 -10.62
N GLU A 71 -1.19 11.63 -11.18
CA GLU A 71 -0.50 12.23 -12.31
C GLU A 71 0.95 12.63 -11.97
N ALA A 72 1.17 13.17 -10.77
CA ALA A 72 2.50 13.52 -10.29
C ALA A 72 3.39 12.28 -10.13
N VAL A 73 2.84 11.18 -9.61
CA VAL A 73 3.56 9.91 -9.44
C VAL A 73 3.91 9.31 -10.80
N VAL A 74 2.95 9.22 -11.72
CA VAL A 74 3.18 8.70 -13.08
C VAL A 74 4.26 9.50 -13.82
N GLN A 75 4.37 10.80 -13.58
CA GLN A 75 5.31 11.67 -14.29
C GLN A 75 6.71 11.73 -13.64
N GLY A 76 6.79 11.64 -12.32
CA GLY A 76 8.02 11.99 -11.59
C GLY A 76 8.31 11.15 -10.37
N ASN A 77 7.57 10.05 -10.15
CA ASN A 77 7.67 9.20 -8.97
C ASN A 77 7.55 9.99 -7.65
N ARG A 78 6.73 11.05 -7.65
CA ARG A 78 6.51 11.89 -6.47
C ARG A 78 5.05 12.27 -6.37
N THR A 79 4.55 12.35 -5.14
CA THR A 79 3.25 12.96 -4.87
C THR A 79 3.32 14.48 -5.07
N THR A 80 2.18 15.15 -5.08
CA THR A 80 2.06 16.61 -5.15
C THR A 80 2.76 17.32 -3.99
N SER A 81 2.92 16.65 -2.85
CA SER A 81 3.72 17.13 -1.70
C SER A 81 5.24 17.09 -1.93
N GLY A 82 5.69 16.45 -3.02
CA GLY A 82 7.09 16.25 -3.35
C GLY A 82 7.72 14.98 -2.74
N LEU A 83 6.98 14.22 -1.92
CA LEU A 83 7.45 12.96 -1.37
C LEU A 83 7.57 11.88 -2.45
N LEU A 84 8.66 11.10 -2.41
CA LEU A 84 8.92 10.01 -3.36
C LEU A 84 7.86 8.91 -3.20
N PHE A 85 7.18 8.55 -4.28
CA PHE A 85 6.25 7.42 -4.32
C PHE A 85 6.32 6.79 -5.72
N GLY A 86 6.76 5.54 -5.80
CA GLY A 86 7.21 4.95 -7.07
C GLY A 86 6.11 4.43 -7.99
N LEU A 87 4.91 4.18 -7.48
CA LEU A 87 3.78 3.66 -8.27
C LEU A 87 2.46 4.24 -7.75
N PRO A 88 1.49 4.51 -8.64
CA PRO A 88 0.20 5.01 -8.23
C PRO A 88 -0.62 3.95 -7.47
N ILE A 89 -1.24 4.35 -6.36
CA ILE A 89 -2.17 3.52 -5.59
C ILE A 89 -3.59 4.05 -5.82
N VAL A 90 -4.36 3.34 -6.61
CA VAL A 90 -5.70 3.75 -7.09
C VAL A 90 -6.70 2.62 -6.89
N PHE A 91 -7.95 2.98 -6.63
CA PHE A 91 -9.06 2.04 -6.70
C PHE A 91 -9.70 2.18 -8.08
N ASP A 92 -10.04 1.06 -8.72
CA ASP A 92 -10.58 1.05 -10.07
C ASP A 92 -11.97 0.40 -10.12
N SER A 93 -12.82 0.89 -11.02
CA SER A 93 -14.17 0.35 -11.24
C SER A 93 -14.65 0.62 -12.66
N ASP A 94 -15.53 -0.24 -13.17
CA ASP A 94 -16.30 0.00 -14.40
C ASP A 94 -17.67 0.63 -14.14
N ASP A 95 -18.05 0.81 -12.88
CA ASP A 95 -19.33 1.41 -12.50
C ASP A 95 -19.33 2.94 -12.73
N ALA A 96 -19.87 3.35 -13.87
CA ALA A 96 -20.03 4.76 -14.25
C ALA A 96 -21.05 5.53 -13.39
N THR A 97 -21.76 4.87 -12.47
CA THR A 97 -22.75 5.50 -11.60
C THR A 97 -22.18 5.99 -10.26
N ILE A 98 -20.91 5.67 -9.97
CA ILE A 98 -20.20 6.19 -8.81
C ILE A 98 -19.89 7.67 -9.04
N VAL A 99 -20.12 8.50 -8.02
CA VAL A 99 -19.85 9.94 -8.08
C VAL A 99 -19.11 10.44 -6.85
N VAL A 100 -18.48 11.61 -6.97
CA VAL A 100 -17.88 12.30 -5.81
C VAL A 100 -18.93 12.51 -4.72
N GLY A 101 -18.56 12.18 -3.48
CA GLY A 101 -19.43 12.20 -2.32
C GLY A 101 -20.04 10.83 -1.96
N ASP A 102 -19.94 9.83 -2.84
CA ASP A 102 -20.33 8.46 -2.49
C ASP A 102 -19.45 7.88 -1.39
N ARG A 103 -20.05 7.00 -0.59
CA ARG A 103 -19.36 6.23 0.45
C ARG A 103 -19.51 4.76 0.14
N LEU A 104 -18.40 4.12 -0.24
CA LEU A 104 -18.36 2.76 -0.77
C LEU A 104 -17.86 1.81 0.31
N LEU A 105 -18.68 0.84 0.70
CA LEU A 105 -18.26 -0.29 1.52
C LEU A 105 -17.48 -1.26 0.63
N LEU A 106 -16.19 -1.39 0.90
CA LEU A 106 -15.29 -2.29 0.19
C LEU A 106 -15.30 -3.66 0.86
N THR A 107 -15.74 -4.69 0.15
CA THR A 107 -15.79 -6.07 0.64
C THR A 107 -14.75 -6.94 -0.05
N TYR A 108 -14.38 -8.05 0.60
CA TYR A 108 -13.51 -9.05 0.01
C TYR A 108 -13.76 -10.43 0.62
N ARG A 109 -14.23 -11.37 -0.18
CA ARG A 109 -14.52 -12.77 0.21
C ARG A 109 -15.39 -12.84 1.48
N GLY A 110 -16.41 -11.97 1.53
CA GLY A 110 -17.37 -11.90 2.65
C GLY A 110 -16.90 -11.10 3.87
N GLN A 111 -15.69 -10.51 3.84
CA GLN A 111 -15.22 -9.57 4.86
C GLN A 111 -15.48 -8.13 4.43
N GLU A 112 -15.76 -7.25 5.38
CA GLU A 112 -16.01 -5.84 5.15
C GLU A 112 -14.73 -5.05 5.49
N LEU A 113 -13.91 -4.80 4.48
CA LEU A 113 -12.54 -4.32 4.71
C LEU A 113 -12.50 -2.86 5.13
N ALA A 114 -13.20 -1.98 4.42
CA ALA A 114 -13.09 -0.54 4.62
C ALA A 114 -14.27 0.23 4.01
N VAL A 115 -14.41 1.50 4.39
CA VAL A 115 -15.26 2.47 3.68
C VAL A 115 -14.39 3.48 2.95
N LEU A 116 -14.57 3.60 1.64
CA LEU A 116 -13.93 4.60 0.79
C LEU A 116 -14.88 5.80 0.61
N ASN A 117 -14.43 6.98 1.02
CA ASN A 117 -15.09 8.24 0.72
C ASN A 117 -14.61 8.76 -0.63
N VAL A 118 -15.48 8.79 -1.64
CA VAL A 118 -15.10 9.17 -3.01
C VAL A 118 -14.89 10.69 -3.09
N GLU A 119 -13.66 11.10 -3.35
CA GLU A 119 -13.27 12.51 -3.43
C GLU A 119 -12.80 12.91 -4.83
N SER A 120 -12.46 11.93 -5.66
CA SER A 120 -12.17 12.11 -7.09
C SER A 120 -12.52 10.85 -7.86
N ILE A 121 -13.00 11.02 -9.08
CA ILE A 121 -13.23 9.95 -10.03
C ILE A 121 -12.88 10.45 -11.44
N TRP A 122 -12.08 9.69 -12.18
CA TRP A 122 -11.63 10.09 -13.52
C TRP A 122 -11.32 8.86 -14.39
N GLU A 123 -11.24 9.08 -15.70
CA GLU A 123 -10.73 8.08 -16.65
C GLU A 123 -9.23 8.35 -16.87
N PRO A 124 -8.33 7.41 -16.52
CA PRO A 124 -6.89 7.59 -16.69
C PRO A 124 -6.46 7.34 -18.14
N ASP A 125 -5.40 8.01 -18.57
CA ASP A 125 -4.62 7.58 -19.74
C ASP A 125 -3.73 6.39 -19.34
N LYS A 126 -4.27 5.17 -19.54
CA LYS A 126 -3.62 3.90 -19.21
C LYS A 126 -2.30 3.68 -19.97
N ALA A 127 -2.17 4.21 -21.19
CA ALA A 127 -0.93 4.11 -21.96
C ALA A 127 0.16 5.01 -21.36
N LYS A 128 -0.21 6.23 -20.95
CA LYS A 128 0.68 7.13 -20.22
C LYS A 128 1.09 6.54 -18.87
N GLU A 129 0.17 5.90 -18.15
CA GLU A 129 0.49 5.20 -16.90
C GLU A 129 1.52 4.10 -17.12
N ALA A 130 1.28 3.21 -18.09
CA ALA A 130 2.16 2.11 -18.43
C ALA A 130 3.57 2.60 -18.76
N GLN A 131 3.68 3.62 -19.62
CA GLN A 131 4.96 4.20 -19.99
C GLN A 131 5.66 4.87 -18.80
N GLY A 132 4.93 5.62 -17.97
CA GLY A 132 5.51 6.34 -16.83
C GLY A 132 5.97 5.41 -15.70
N CYS A 133 5.20 4.36 -15.41
CA CYS A 133 5.45 3.47 -14.27
C CYS A 133 6.37 2.30 -14.61
N TYR A 134 6.28 1.78 -15.85
CA TYR A 134 6.98 0.55 -16.25
C TYR A 134 7.94 0.77 -17.43
N GLY A 135 8.04 1.99 -17.94
CA GLY A 135 8.96 2.34 -19.03
C GLY A 135 8.57 1.77 -20.40
N THR A 136 7.40 1.14 -20.51
CA THR A 136 6.93 0.49 -21.74
C THR A 136 5.41 0.46 -21.80
N THR A 137 4.86 0.45 -23.02
CA THR A 137 3.43 0.23 -23.30
C THR A 137 3.16 -1.14 -23.92
N SER A 138 4.16 -2.03 -23.95
CA SER A 138 4.00 -3.38 -24.52
C SER A 138 3.13 -4.25 -23.63
N ILE A 139 2.07 -4.85 -24.21
CA ILE A 139 1.15 -5.76 -23.52
C ILE A 139 1.79 -7.08 -23.08
N GLU A 140 3.00 -7.37 -23.57
CA GLU A 140 3.82 -8.49 -23.10
C GLU A 140 4.34 -8.28 -21.68
N HIS A 141 4.45 -7.02 -21.23
CA HIS A 141 4.81 -6.72 -19.85
C HIS A 141 3.59 -6.98 -18.94
N PRO A 142 3.71 -7.85 -17.91
CA PRO A 142 2.56 -8.24 -17.08
C PRO A 142 1.81 -7.07 -16.45
N ALA A 143 2.54 -6.05 -15.97
CA ALA A 143 1.89 -4.88 -15.39
C ALA A 143 1.16 -4.00 -16.42
N VAL A 144 1.61 -3.96 -17.67
CA VAL A 144 0.93 -3.21 -18.73
C VAL A 144 -0.36 -3.92 -19.14
N ARG A 145 -0.32 -5.26 -19.20
CA ARG A 145 -1.52 -6.08 -19.37
C ARG A 145 -2.54 -5.83 -18.28
N MET A 146 -2.09 -5.80 -17.02
CA MET A 146 -2.97 -5.50 -15.89
C MET A 146 -3.60 -4.10 -15.99
N ILE A 147 -2.80 -3.06 -16.23
CA ILE A 147 -3.32 -1.68 -16.40
C ILE A 147 -4.36 -1.64 -17.52
N SER A 148 -4.03 -2.24 -18.66
CA SER A 148 -4.82 -2.08 -19.90
C SER A 148 -6.08 -2.95 -19.93
N GLY A 149 -6.03 -4.16 -19.36
CA GLY A 149 -7.07 -5.17 -19.54
C GLY A 149 -7.72 -5.71 -18.26
N GLU A 150 -7.08 -5.58 -17.10
CA GLU A 150 -7.63 -6.09 -15.83
C GLU A 150 -8.23 -4.99 -14.96
N ARG A 151 -7.58 -3.81 -14.91
CA ARG A 151 -8.15 -2.66 -14.20
C ARG A 151 -9.39 -2.13 -14.91
N GLY A 152 -10.38 -1.73 -14.12
CA GLY A 152 -11.57 -1.03 -14.57
C GLY A 152 -11.26 0.29 -15.28
N ARG A 153 -12.31 0.87 -15.86
CA ARG A 153 -12.26 2.09 -16.67
C ARG A 153 -11.98 3.34 -15.84
N PHE A 154 -12.61 3.48 -14.67
CA PHE A 154 -12.50 4.67 -13.84
C PHE A 154 -11.58 4.43 -12.67
N TYR A 155 -10.73 5.42 -12.36
CA TYR A 155 -9.96 5.46 -11.13
C TYR A 155 -10.65 6.37 -10.12
N ILE A 156 -10.61 5.93 -8.87
CA ILE A 156 -11.33 6.50 -7.74
C ILE A 156 -10.30 6.79 -6.65
N GLY A 157 -10.23 8.07 -6.26
CA GLY A 157 -9.37 8.57 -5.21
C GLY A 157 -10.18 9.11 -4.04
N GLY A 158 -9.64 8.99 -2.84
CA GLY A 158 -10.27 9.50 -1.64
C GLY A 158 -9.89 8.75 -0.37
N GLN A 159 -10.37 9.26 0.75
CA GLN A 159 -9.99 8.78 2.08
C GLN A 159 -10.59 7.40 2.39
N LEU A 160 -9.80 6.60 3.10
CA LEU A 160 -10.17 5.24 3.48
C LEU A 160 -10.31 5.12 5.00
N GLN A 161 -11.34 4.43 5.45
CA GLN A 161 -11.58 4.10 6.85
C GLN A 161 -11.61 2.58 7.00
N GLY A 162 -10.58 2.00 7.63
CA GLY A 162 -10.44 0.56 7.77
C GLY A 162 -11.37 -0.03 8.83
N LEU A 163 -11.98 -1.18 8.53
CA LEU A 163 -12.90 -1.90 9.40
C LEU A 163 -12.29 -3.25 9.79
N GLU A 164 -11.88 -4.03 8.78
CA GLU A 164 -11.29 -5.36 8.93
C GLU A 164 -10.07 -5.53 8.02
N LEU A 165 -9.16 -6.43 8.40
CA LEU A 165 -8.06 -6.84 7.54
C LEU A 165 -8.42 -8.14 6.81
N PRO A 166 -8.04 -8.32 5.54
CA PRO A 166 -8.27 -9.57 4.83
C PRO A 166 -7.67 -10.77 5.59
N GLN A 167 -8.47 -11.79 5.89
CA GLN A 167 -7.92 -13.06 6.38
C GLN A 167 -6.91 -13.66 5.38
N ARG A 168 -5.71 -13.95 5.89
CA ARG A 168 -4.63 -14.63 5.17
C ARG A 168 -4.43 -16.02 5.76
N VAL A 169 -4.04 -16.97 4.93
CA VAL A 169 -3.74 -18.36 5.35
C VAL A 169 -2.38 -18.48 6.07
N PHE A 170 -1.65 -17.37 6.19
CA PHE A 170 -0.38 -17.22 6.87
C PHE A 170 -0.40 -15.91 7.68
N PRO A 171 0.35 -15.85 8.80
CA PRO A 171 0.41 -14.63 9.62
C PRO A 171 1.07 -13.49 8.83
N CYS A 172 0.40 -12.34 8.81
CA CYS A 172 0.93 -11.09 8.25
C CYS A 172 0.99 -10.05 9.35
N LYS A 173 2.21 -9.60 9.69
CA LYS A 173 2.39 -8.54 10.69
C LYS A 173 2.23 -7.17 10.04
N THR A 174 1.53 -6.27 10.70
CA THR A 174 1.46 -4.85 10.35
C THR A 174 2.81 -4.16 10.53
N PRO A 175 3.04 -2.99 9.88
CA PRO A 175 4.24 -2.19 10.13
C PRO A 175 4.49 -1.87 11.61
N ALA A 176 3.43 -1.63 12.38
CA ALA A 176 3.52 -1.38 13.82
C ALA A 176 4.03 -2.62 14.58
N GLU A 177 3.47 -3.79 14.30
CA GLU A 177 3.88 -5.05 14.92
C GLU A 177 5.30 -5.46 14.50
N VAL A 178 5.68 -5.26 13.24
CA VAL A 178 7.06 -5.49 12.79
C VAL A 178 8.01 -4.59 13.58
N ARG A 179 7.75 -3.27 13.60
CA ARG A 179 8.58 -2.29 14.32
C ARG A 179 8.73 -2.62 15.81
N ALA A 180 7.68 -3.09 16.47
CA ALA A 180 7.73 -3.51 17.87
C ALA A 180 8.64 -4.72 18.14
N THR A 181 9.01 -5.49 17.11
CA THR A 181 9.90 -6.66 17.22
C THR A 181 11.33 -6.39 16.76
N LEU A 182 11.62 -5.22 16.19
CA LEU A 182 12.96 -4.90 15.70
C LEU A 182 13.89 -4.49 16.84
N PRO A 183 15.20 -4.80 16.75
CA PRO A 183 16.17 -4.35 17.74
C PRO A 183 16.29 -2.82 17.72
N GLU A 184 16.23 -2.22 18.91
CA GLU A 184 16.42 -0.78 19.09
C GLU A 184 17.87 -0.38 18.81
N GLY A 185 18.05 0.71 18.06
CA GLY A 185 19.38 1.27 17.77
C GLY A 185 20.23 0.48 16.78
N GLU A 186 19.77 -0.67 16.30
CA GLU A 186 20.50 -1.53 15.37
C GLU A 186 19.97 -1.41 13.93
N SER A 187 20.84 -1.75 12.98
CA SER A 187 20.50 -1.77 11.56
C SER A 187 19.59 -2.94 11.21
N VAL A 188 18.59 -2.70 10.37
CA VAL A 188 17.68 -3.73 9.86
C VAL A 188 17.81 -3.81 8.35
N VAL A 189 18.32 -4.93 7.85
CA VAL A 189 18.45 -5.20 6.41
C VAL A 189 17.22 -5.97 5.96
N ALA A 190 16.34 -5.33 5.19
CA ALA A 190 15.16 -6.00 4.63
C ALA A 190 15.52 -6.75 3.35
N PHE A 191 15.14 -8.02 3.27
CA PHE A 191 15.22 -8.82 2.06
C PHE A 191 13.83 -9.15 1.54
N GLN A 192 13.46 -8.47 0.46
CA GLN A 192 12.22 -8.71 -0.27
C GLN A 192 12.41 -9.90 -1.22
N CYS A 193 11.52 -10.90 -1.15
CA CYS A 193 11.55 -12.03 -2.08
C CYS A 193 10.15 -12.51 -2.49
N ARG A 194 10.06 -13.11 -3.67
CA ARG A 194 8.87 -13.88 -4.11
C ARG A 194 9.20 -15.33 -4.43
N ASN A 195 10.48 -15.71 -4.33
CA ASN A 195 11.01 -17.01 -4.70
C ASN A 195 11.58 -17.72 -3.46
N PRO A 196 11.67 -19.06 -3.47
CA PRO A 196 12.34 -19.82 -2.43
C PRO A 196 13.76 -19.33 -2.13
N ILE A 197 14.13 -19.40 -0.85
CA ILE A 197 15.47 -19.01 -0.39
C ILE A 197 16.45 -20.16 -0.62
N HIS A 198 17.59 -19.84 -1.24
CA HIS A 198 18.68 -20.79 -1.49
C HIS A 198 19.98 -20.27 -0.88
N ARG A 199 21.04 -21.08 -0.92
CA ARG A 199 22.34 -20.75 -0.31
C ARG A 199 22.89 -19.40 -0.77
N ALA A 200 22.71 -19.05 -2.04
CA ALA A 200 23.15 -17.75 -2.56
C ALA A 200 22.47 -16.55 -1.86
N HIS A 201 21.18 -16.66 -1.54
CA HIS A 201 20.47 -15.63 -0.78
C HIS A 201 20.99 -15.54 0.66
N TYR A 202 21.27 -16.68 1.30
CA TYR A 202 21.88 -16.69 2.63
C TYR A 202 23.26 -16.00 2.64
N GLU A 203 24.12 -16.29 1.68
CA GLU A 203 25.41 -15.59 1.55
C GLU A 203 25.23 -14.08 1.33
N LEU A 204 24.20 -13.66 0.60
CA LEU A 204 23.86 -12.25 0.43
C LEU A 204 23.44 -11.60 1.75
N PHE A 205 22.67 -12.29 2.59
CA PHE A 205 22.28 -11.80 3.92
C PHE A 205 23.51 -11.58 4.80
N THR A 206 24.38 -12.59 4.88
CA THR A 206 25.62 -12.53 5.67
C THR A 206 26.53 -11.40 5.20
N ARG A 207 26.72 -11.24 3.88
CA ARG A 207 27.52 -10.14 3.33
C ARG A 207 26.91 -8.77 3.62
N ALA A 208 25.59 -8.64 3.54
CA ALA A 208 24.91 -7.39 3.87
C ALA A 208 25.09 -7.02 5.34
N LEU A 209 25.03 -8.00 6.26
CA LEU A 209 25.29 -7.77 7.68
C LEU A 209 26.74 -7.34 7.99
N HIS A 210 27.70 -7.74 7.15
CA HIS A 210 29.10 -7.33 7.28
C HIS A 210 29.45 -6.06 6.50
N ALA A 211 28.48 -5.38 5.88
CA ALA A 211 28.73 -4.13 5.20
C ALA A 211 29.12 -3.02 6.20
N SER A 212 30.03 -2.14 5.81
CA SER A 212 30.58 -1.10 6.71
C SER A 212 29.56 -0.06 7.20
N ASN A 213 28.38 -0.01 6.58
CA ASN A 213 27.29 0.88 6.92
C ASN A 213 26.14 0.17 7.67
N VAL A 214 26.36 -1.07 8.12
CA VAL A 214 25.44 -1.84 8.95
C VAL A 214 26.07 -2.00 10.34
N SER A 215 25.27 -1.84 11.38
CA SER A 215 25.74 -1.98 12.76
C SER A 215 26.15 -3.43 13.05
N GLU A 216 27.05 -3.61 14.03
CA GLU A 216 27.62 -4.92 14.37
C GLU A 216 26.56 -5.94 14.80
N ALA A 217 25.51 -5.50 15.50
CA ALA A 217 24.37 -6.33 15.90
C ALA A 217 23.14 -6.17 14.97
N GLY A 218 23.37 -5.75 13.72
CA GLY A 218 22.33 -5.64 12.71
C GLY A 218 21.63 -6.98 12.44
N VAL A 219 20.36 -6.91 12.02
CA VAL A 219 19.53 -8.08 11.74
C VAL A 219 19.01 -8.07 10.31
N VAL A 220 18.68 -9.26 9.80
CA VAL A 220 18.02 -9.41 8.48
C VAL A 220 16.54 -9.69 8.69
N LEU A 221 15.70 -8.83 8.13
CA LEU A 221 14.26 -9.03 8.01
C LEU A 221 13.96 -9.69 6.67
N VAL A 222 13.74 -11.00 6.68
CA VAL A 222 13.24 -11.72 5.49
C VAL A 222 11.76 -11.40 5.33
N HIS A 223 11.41 -10.72 4.24
CA HIS A 223 10.07 -10.16 4.02
C HIS A 223 9.51 -10.63 2.66
N PRO A 224 8.95 -11.86 2.59
CA PRO A 224 8.41 -12.38 1.34
C PRO A 224 7.13 -11.64 0.93
N THR A 225 6.90 -11.49 -0.38
CA THR A 225 5.59 -11.10 -0.91
C THR A 225 4.65 -12.29 -0.84
N CYS A 226 3.46 -12.05 -0.28
CA CYS A 226 2.41 -13.06 -0.19
C CYS A 226 1.09 -12.63 -0.86
N GLY A 227 1.08 -11.50 -1.56
CA GLY A 227 -0.02 -11.07 -2.44
C GLY A 227 0.11 -11.66 -3.86
N PRO A 228 -0.71 -11.21 -4.83
CA PRO A 228 -0.60 -11.64 -6.21
C PRO A 228 0.81 -11.41 -6.77
N THR A 229 1.41 -12.44 -7.34
CA THR A 229 2.71 -12.38 -8.02
C THR A 229 2.55 -12.77 -9.48
N GLN A 230 3.56 -12.47 -10.30
CA GLN A 230 3.60 -12.95 -11.68
C GLN A 230 3.51 -14.49 -11.70
N ASP A 231 2.66 -15.02 -12.58
CA ASP A 231 2.62 -16.44 -12.94
C ASP A 231 3.90 -16.89 -13.68
#